data_AF-A0A3C2C2T1-F1
#
_entry.id   AF-A0A3C2C2T1-F1
#
_cell.length_a   1.000
_cell.length_b   1.000
_cell.length_c   1.000
_cell.angle_alpha   90.00
_cell.angle_beta   90.00
_cell.angle_gamma   90.00
#
_symmetry.space_group_name_H-M   'P 1'
#
loop_
_entity.id
_entity.type
_entity.pdbx_description
1 polymer ?
#
loop_
_entity_poly.entity_id
_entity_poly.type
_entity_poly.pdbx_seq_one_letter_code
_entity_poly.pdbx_strand_id
1 'polypeptide(L)' 'MPNSLLQSAKEVILTEAQAVTQLANNLDQSFVEACVLIQNCTGKVALIGMGKSGHIGNKIAATFASTGTPAFAVHP' A
#
# COMPACT_ATOMS: atom_id res chain seq x y z
N MET A 1 17.09 15.12 -26.31
CA MET A 1 17.06 13.75 -25.77
C MET A 1 17.36 13.67 -24.25
N PRO A 2 18.25 14.47 -23.64
CA PRO A 2 18.41 14.48 -22.17
C PRO A 2 17.30 15.24 -21.42
N ASN A 3 16.90 16.41 -21.93
CA ASN A 3 15.85 17.24 -21.32
C ASN A 3 14.48 16.53 -21.28
N SER A 4 14.19 15.63 -22.24
CA SER A 4 12.96 14.83 -22.26
C SER A 4 12.93 13.75 -21.17
N LEU A 5 14.08 13.17 -20.81
CA LEU A 5 14.16 12.21 -19.69
C LEU A 5 13.96 12.91 -18.34
N LEU A 6 14.59 14.09 -18.16
CA LEU A 6 14.39 14.88 -16.93
C LEU A 6 12.95 15.35 -16.79
N GLN A 7 12.32 15.76 -17.90
CA GLN A 7 10.91 16.14 -17.92
C GLN A 7 10.01 14.96 -17.56
N SER A 8 10.23 13.78 -18.16
CA SER A 8 9.47 12.58 -17.85
C SER A 8 9.61 12.15 -16.38
N ALA A 9 10.82 12.20 -15.82
CA ALA A 9 11.03 11.88 -14.40
C ALA A 9 10.26 12.85 -13.47
N LYS A 10 10.27 14.15 -13.79
CA LYS A 10 9.48 15.15 -13.04
C LYS A 10 7.98 14.88 -13.15
N GLU A 11 7.49 14.57 -14.34
CA GLU A 11 6.08 14.28 -14.59
C GLU A 11 5.61 13.06 -13.78
N VAL A 12 6.40 11.98 -13.75
CA VAL A 12 6.07 10.78 -12.95
C VAL A 12 5.95 11.12 -11.47
N ILE A 13 6.96 11.81 -10.90
CA ILE A 13 6.96 12.18 -9.48
C ILE A 13 5.75 13.08 -9.14
N LEU A 14 5.46 14.07 -9.98
CA LEU A 14 4.32 14.98 -9.77
C LEU A 14 2.98 14.24 -9.89
N THR A 15 2.86 13.30 -10.83
CA THR A 15 1.67 12.45 -10.99
C THR A 15 1.44 11.59 -9.75
N GLU A 16 2.49 10.95 -9.22
CA GLU A 16 2.41 10.14 -8.01
C GLU A 16 2.06 10.98 -6.77
N ALA A 17 2.65 12.17 -6.62
CA ALA A 17 2.34 13.09 -5.52
C ALA A 17 0.87 13.53 -5.55
N GLN A 18 0.33 13.82 -6.74
CA GLN A 18 -1.08 14.14 -6.92
C GLN A 18 -1.98 12.95 -6.55
N ALA A 19 -1.62 11.73 -6.97
CA ALA A 19 -2.38 10.52 -6.62
C ALA A 19 -2.42 10.28 -5.12
N VAL A 20 -1.28 10.44 -4.42
CA VAL A 20 -1.22 10.34 -2.95
C VAL A 20 -2.09 11.41 -2.27
N THR A 21 -2.08 12.63 -2.79
CA THR A 21 -2.93 13.71 -2.25
C THR A 21 -4.41 13.39 -2.42
N GLN A 22 -4.81 12.87 -3.58
CA GLN A 22 -6.20 12.49 -3.85
C GLN A 22 -6.67 11.33 -2.98
N LEU A 23 -5.77 10.43 -2.56
CA LEU A 23 -6.10 9.28 -1.72
C LEU A 23 -6.71 9.71 -0.37
N ALA A 24 -6.37 10.89 0.15
CA ALA A 24 -6.97 11.43 1.38
C ALA A 24 -8.50 11.55 1.28
N ASN A 25 -9.04 11.82 0.08
CA ASN A 25 -10.48 11.92 -0.15
C ASN A 25 -11.19 10.56 -0.14
N ASN A 26 -10.44 9.45 -0.24
CA ASN A 26 -10.99 8.10 -0.19
C ASN A 26 -11.04 7.54 1.23
N LEU A 27 -10.57 8.30 2.24
CA LEU A 27 -10.64 7.90 3.64
C LEU A 27 -12.05 8.17 4.15
N ASP A 28 -12.83 7.10 4.26
CA ASP A 28 -14.19 7.11 4.78
C ASP A 28 -14.37 6.06 5.89
N GLN A 29 -15.63 5.75 6.20
CA GLN A 29 -15.97 4.78 7.24
C GLN A 29 -15.40 3.37 6.98
N SER A 30 -15.23 2.97 5.71
CA SER A 30 -14.67 1.66 5.36
C SER A 30 -13.21 1.51 5.82
N PHE A 31 -12.44 2.60 5.81
CA PHE A 31 -11.07 2.61 6.33
C PHE A 31 -11.04 2.35 7.85
N VAL A 32 -11.97 2.96 8.59
CA VAL A 32 -12.11 2.75 10.04
C VAL A 32 -12.50 1.31 10.33
N GLU A 33 -13.47 0.77 9.59
CA GLU A 33 -13.91 -0.63 9.72
C GLU A 33 -12.77 -1.61 9.46
N ALA A 34 -11.96 -1.37 8.42
CA ALA A 34 -10.78 -2.18 8.13
C ALA A 34 -9.74 -2.13 9.27
N CYS A 35 -9.49 -0.96 9.84
CA CYS A 35 -8.59 -0.81 10.99
C CYS A 35 -9.09 -1.60 12.21
N VAL A 36 -10.37 -1.49 12.54
CA VAL A 36 -10.99 -2.20 13.67
C VAL A 36 -10.97 -3.72 13.44
N LEU A 37 -11.23 -4.17 12.21
CA LEU A 37 -11.17 -5.59 11.86
C LEU A 37 -9.76 -6.16 12.01
N ILE A 38 -8.74 -5.44 11.54
CA ILE A 38 -7.34 -5.83 11.68
C ILE A 38 -6.91 -5.84 13.15
N GLN A 39 -7.28 -4.80 13.91
CA GLN A 39 -6.93 -4.68 15.33
C GLN A 39 -7.53 -5.81 16.17
N ASN A 40 -8.75 -6.25 15.86
CA ASN A 40 -9.44 -7.33 16.57
C ASN A 40 -9.08 -8.73 16.03
N CYS A 41 -8.17 -8.84 15.06
CA CYS A 41 -7.76 -10.13 14.52
C CYS A 41 -6.96 -10.92 15.57
N THR A 42 -7.50 -12.06 16.02
CA THR A 42 -6.83 -12.97 16.96
C THR A 42 -5.85 -13.95 16.26
N GLY A 43 -5.91 -14.01 14.93
CA GLY A 43 -5.07 -14.84 14.09
C GLY A 43 -3.92 -14.06 13.47
N LYS A 44 -3.82 -14.12 12.14
CA LYS A 44 -2.83 -13.39 11.36
C LYS A 44 -3.49 -12.78 10.13
N VAL A 45 -3.05 -11.60 9.74
CA VAL A 45 -3.48 -10.96 8.49
C VAL A 45 -2.71 -11.58 7.32
N ALA A 46 -3.41 -12.26 6.44
CA ALA A 46 -2.84 -12.80 5.20
C ALA A 46 -3.03 -11.80 4.06
N LEU A 47 -1.93 -11.34 3.46
CA LEU A 47 -1.97 -10.47 2.29
C LEU A 47 -1.76 -11.29 1.01
N ILE A 48 -2.64 -11.11 0.03
CA ILE A 48 -2.59 -11.82 -1.24
C ILE A 48 -2.50 -10.83 -2.40
N GLY A 49 -1.75 -11.19 -3.44
CA GLY A 49 -1.64 -10.36 -4.62
C GLY A 49 -0.65 -10.93 -5.63
N MET A 50 -0.82 -10.52 -6.90
CA MET A 50 0.02 -10.95 -8.01
C MET A 50 0.89 -9.81 -8.53
N GLY A 51 2.08 -10.13 -9.02
CA GLY A 51 2.97 -9.16 -9.67
C GLY A 51 3.33 -7.98 -8.77
N LYS A 52 3.22 -6.75 -9.29
CA LYS A 52 3.52 -5.51 -8.52
C LYS A 52 2.69 -5.41 -7.24
N SER A 53 1.40 -5.76 -7.29
CA SER A 53 0.54 -5.75 -6.11
C SER A 53 0.99 -6.77 -5.08
N GLY A 54 1.50 -7.94 -5.50
CA GLY A 54 2.13 -8.92 -4.62
C GLY A 54 3.38 -8.38 -3.92
N HIS A 55 4.25 -7.65 -4.64
CA HIS A 55 5.41 -7.00 -4.04
C HIS A 55 5.02 -5.95 -2.98
N ILE A 56 3.99 -5.14 -3.25
CA ILE A 56 3.48 -4.17 -2.26
C ILE A 56 2.84 -4.91 -1.08
N GLY A 57 2.06 -5.96 -1.31
CA GLY A 57 1.49 -6.81 -0.26
C GLY A 57 2.56 -7.42 0.65
N ASN A 58 3.66 -7.92 0.09
CA ASN A 58 4.81 -8.40 0.87
C ASN A 58 5.38 -7.31 1.78
N LYS A 59 5.51 -6.07 1.27
CA LYS A 59 5.99 -4.95 2.06
C LYS A 59 5.01 -4.56 3.17
N ILE A 60 3.71 -4.53 2.89
CA ILE A 60 2.68 -4.25 3.91
C ILE A 60 2.70 -5.34 4.99
N ALA A 61 2.79 -6.63 4.62
CA ALA A 61 2.89 -7.73 5.57
C ALA A 61 4.10 -7.58 6.51
N ALA A 62 5.26 -7.22 5.96
CA ALA A 62 6.46 -6.96 6.76
C ALA A 62 6.28 -5.76 7.71
N THR A 63 5.65 -4.68 7.25
CA THR A 63 5.34 -3.51 8.09
C THR A 63 4.41 -3.91 9.23
N PHE A 64 3.27 -4.54 8.94
CA PHE A 64 2.33 -5.00 9.95
C PHE A 64 2.99 -5.90 11.01
N ALA A 65 3.78 -6.89 10.58
CA ALA A 65 4.49 -7.78 11.49
C ALA A 65 5.47 -7.00 12.40
N SER A 66 6.16 -5.98 11.88
CA SER A 66 7.08 -5.13 12.65
C SER A 66 6.38 -4.14 13.59
N THR A 67 5.12 -3.81 13.33
CA THR A 67 4.32 -2.87 14.15
C THR A 67 3.36 -3.58 15.10
N GLY A 68 3.54 -4.89 15.34
CA GLY A 68 2.75 -5.65 16.31
C GLY A 68 1.45 -6.27 15.78
N THR A 69 1.20 -6.21 14.47
CA THR A 69 0.08 -6.91 13.82
C THR A 69 0.61 -8.17 13.11
N PRO A 70 0.39 -9.38 13.64
CA PRO A 70 0.88 -10.60 13.01
C PRO A 70 0.37 -10.73 11.56
N ALA A 71 1.29 -10.71 10.59
CA ALA A 71 0.92 -10.72 9.17
C ALA A 71 1.92 -11.51 8.32
N PHE A 72 1.45 -12.04 7.20
CA PHE A 72 2.27 -12.70 6.19
C PHE A 72 1.65 -12.51 4.81
N ALA A 73 2.47 -12.66 3.77
CA ALA A 73 1.99 -12.59 2.40
C ALA A 73 1.99 -13.97 1.74
N VAL A 74 1.02 -14.20 0.88
CA VAL A 74 0.87 -15.43 0.10
C VAL A 74 0.86 -15.06 -1.37
N HIS A 75 1.81 -15.61 -2.12
CA HIS A 75 1.88 -15.46 -3.56
C HIS A 75 1.38 -16.78 -4.19
N PRO A 76 0.36 -16.74 -5.06
CA PRO A 76 -0.02 -17.88 -5.90
C PRO A 76 1.08 -18.32 -6.87
#